data_AF-A0A4C1UFI1-F1
#
_entry.id   AF-A0A4C1UFI1-F1
#
_cell.length_a   1.000
_cell.length_b   1.000
_cell.length_c   1.000
_cell.angle_alpha   90.00
_cell.angle_beta   90.00
_cell.angle_gamma   90.00
#
_symmetry.space_group_name_H-M   'P 1'
#
loop_
_entity.id
_entity.type
_entity.pdbx_description
1 polymer ?
#
loop_
_entity_poly.entity_id
_entity_poly.type
_entity_poly.pdbx_seq_one_letter_code
_entity_poly.pdbx_strand_id
1 'polypeptide(L)'
;MILALRRFIARRGTPRVMYSDNGTNFVGANKELMNIQEVHEKMKKEADVRTITWKFIPPGAPNMGGAWERLVRSIKTALAATLRERSPREEVLHTLLLEAEHIVNSRPLTEVDIEPAEAEGLTPNHFLIGRSCGAAAAGHFDDNVLLGPANWRTCQRLADHFWQRWLREYLPTLVPAGARRPYMPRAGRGRHRADRRLIITSILVASRQN
;
A
#
# COMPACT_ATOMS: atom_id res chain seq x y z
N MET A 1 9.81 15.73 -7.32
CA MET A 1 8.39 15.37 -7.48
C MET A 1 8.04 14.96 -8.92
N ILE A 2 8.39 15.76 -9.94
CA ILE A 2 8.06 15.49 -11.36
C ILE A 2 8.50 14.10 -11.85
N LEU A 3 9.72 13.63 -11.53
CA LEU A 3 10.17 12.29 -11.91
C LEU A 3 9.33 11.16 -11.28
N ALA A 4 8.84 11.35 -10.06
CA ALA A 4 7.93 10.39 -9.42
C ALA A 4 6.57 10.38 -10.13
N LEU A 5 6.04 11.54 -10.49
CA LEU A 5 4.81 11.67 -11.26
C LEU A 5 4.92 11.01 -12.65
N ARG A 6 6.03 11.24 -13.37
CA ARG A 6 6.28 10.59 -14.67
C ARG A 6 6.34 9.07 -14.56
N ARG A 7 7.03 8.54 -13.53
CA ARG A 7 7.05 7.09 -13.24
C ARG A 7 5.68 6.54 -12.89
N PHE A 8 4.85 7.31 -12.19
CA PHE A 8 3.47 6.92 -11.90
C PHE A 8 2.64 6.85 -13.18
N ILE A 9 2.67 7.91 -14.00
CA ILE A 9 1.94 7.99 -15.27
C ILE A 9 2.34 6.86 -16.22
N ALA A 10 3.64 6.58 -16.33
CA ALA A 10 4.14 5.50 -17.18
C ALA A 10 3.64 4.11 -16.74
N ARG A 11 3.43 3.89 -15.44
CA ARG A 11 3.01 2.58 -14.89
C ARG A 11 1.49 2.42 -14.78
N ARG A 12 0.76 3.50 -14.53
CA ARG A 12 -0.68 3.47 -14.17
C ARG A 12 -1.56 4.25 -15.15
N GLY A 13 -0.97 4.91 -16.13
CA GLY A 13 -1.66 5.85 -17.01
C GLY A 13 -1.82 7.23 -16.37
N THR A 14 -2.25 8.19 -17.19
CA THR A 14 -2.40 9.59 -16.77
C THR A 14 -3.61 9.76 -15.85
N PRO A 15 -3.42 10.21 -14.59
CA PRO A 15 -4.54 10.47 -13.70
C PRO A 15 -5.34 11.68 -14.18
N ARG A 16 -6.66 11.64 -14.06
CA ARG A 16 -7.52 12.80 -14.37
C ARG A 16 -7.43 13.88 -13.29
N VAL A 17 -7.35 13.47 -12.03
CA VAL A 17 -7.31 14.38 -10.87
C VAL A 17 -6.24 13.91 -9.89
N MET A 18 -5.48 14.86 -9.35
CA MET A 18 -4.52 14.63 -8.27
C MET A 18 -4.90 15.46 -7.05
N TYR A 19 -4.74 14.89 -5.86
CA TYR A 19 -4.92 15.57 -4.58
C TYR A 19 -3.60 15.61 -3.82
N SER A 20 -3.24 16.75 -3.23
CA SER A 20 -2.07 16.89 -2.35
C SER A 20 -2.27 17.92 -1.24
N ASP A 21 -1.40 17.89 -0.24
CA ASP A 21 -1.22 19.02 0.66
C ASP A 21 -0.53 20.20 -0.03
N ASN A 22 -0.46 21.34 0.67
CA ASN A 22 0.20 22.57 0.21
C ASN A 22 1.73 22.56 0.37
N GLY A 23 2.35 21.37 0.44
CA GLY A 23 3.79 21.24 0.50
C GLY A 23 4.48 21.88 -0.70
N THR A 24 5.58 22.59 -0.45
CA THR A 24 6.32 23.37 -1.48
C THR A 24 6.72 22.53 -2.70
N ASN A 25 7.07 21.25 -2.48
CA ASN A 25 7.38 20.30 -3.54
C ASN A 25 6.19 20.01 -4.47
N PHE A 26 4.97 19.98 -3.95
CA PHE A 26 3.76 19.76 -4.75
C PHE A 26 3.31 21.05 -5.45
N VAL A 27 3.41 22.20 -4.77
CA VAL A 27 3.13 23.50 -5.38
C VAL A 27 4.06 23.77 -6.56
N GLY A 28 5.37 23.54 -6.40
CA GLY A 28 6.34 23.65 -7.50
C GLY A 28 6.06 22.67 -8.63
N ALA A 29 5.74 21.41 -8.32
CA ALA A 29 5.40 20.42 -9.33
C ALA A 29 4.14 20.77 -10.12
N ASN A 30 3.11 21.32 -9.46
CA ASN A 30 1.91 21.79 -10.13
C ASN A 30 2.22 22.94 -11.08
N LYS A 31 3.08 23.89 -10.67
CA LYS A 31 3.50 25.01 -11.53
C LYS A 31 4.19 24.50 -12.81
N GLU A 32 5.14 23.58 -12.68
CA GLU A 32 5.81 22.96 -13.83
C GLU A 32 4.83 22.20 -14.74
N LEU A 33 3.88 21.48 -14.14
CA LEU A 33 2.87 20.74 -14.89
C LEU A 33 1.96 21.68 -15.71
N MET A 34 1.54 22.80 -15.11
CA MET A 34 0.72 23.82 -15.78
C MET A 34 1.47 24.46 -16.96
N ASN A 35 2.77 24.76 -16.78
CA ASN A 35 3.60 25.29 -17.87
C ASN A 35 3.68 24.30 -19.05
N ILE A 36 3.87 23.00 -18.76
CA ILE A 36 3.93 21.95 -19.79
C ILE A 36 2.58 21.81 -20.51
N GLN A 37 1.48 21.86 -19.76
CA GLN A 37 0.13 21.78 -20.32
C GLN A 37 -0.17 23.00 -21.22
N GLU A 38 0.19 24.20 -20.80
CA GLU A 38 -0.02 25.43 -21.58
C GLU A 38 0.77 25.42 -22.90
N VAL A 39 2.03 24.95 -22.88
CA VAL A 39 2.82 24.76 -24.10
C VAL A 39 2.16 23.72 -25.02
N HIS A 40 1.62 22.64 -24.44
CA HIS A 40 1.00 21.57 -25.21
C HIS A 40 -0.35 22.00 -25.82
N GLU A 41 -1.16 22.77 -25.10
CA GLU A 41 -2.40 23.38 -25.59
C GLU A 41 -2.13 24.35 -26.74
N LYS A 42 -1.08 25.17 -26.64
CA LYS A 42 -0.64 26.05 -27.74
C LYS A 42 -0.17 25.28 -28.97
N MET A 43 0.34 24.06 -28.80
CA MET A 43 0.84 23.21 -29.90
C MET A 43 -0.22 22.28 -30.51
N LYS A 44 -1.33 21.95 -29.82
CA LYS A 44 -2.31 20.97 -30.31
C LYS A 44 -3.72 21.55 -30.38
N LYS A 45 -4.19 21.83 -31.61
CA LYS A 45 -5.61 22.08 -31.93
C LYS A 45 -6.47 20.81 -32.00
N GLU A 46 -5.90 19.59 -31.97
CA GLU A 46 -6.62 18.38 -32.42
C GLU A 46 -6.48 17.12 -31.54
N ALA A 47 -5.72 17.12 -30.44
CA ALA A 47 -5.68 15.94 -29.56
C ALA A 47 -6.37 16.25 -28.23
N ASP A 48 -7.21 15.33 -27.77
CA ASP A 48 -7.77 15.31 -26.42
C ASP A 48 -6.62 15.11 -25.41
N VAL A 49 -5.92 16.21 -25.09
CA VAL A 49 -4.84 16.23 -24.11
C VAL A 49 -5.51 15.99 -22.77
N ARG A 50 -5.28 14.81 -22.19
CA ARG A 50 -5.73 14.49 -20.84
C ARG A 50 -5.04 15.43 -19.85
N THR A 51 -5.66 16.57 -19.58
CA THR A 51 -5.19 17.57 -18.62
C THR A 51 -5.40 17.02 -17.20
N ILE A 52 -4.31 16.91 -16.46
CA ILE A 52 -4.33 16.52 -15.06
C ILE A 52 -4.83 17.71 -14.25
N THR A 53 -5.97 17.56 -13.58
CA THR A 53 -6.48 18.56 -12.63
C THR A 53 -5.81 18.37 -11.27
N TRP A 54 -5.00 19.31 -10.82
CA TRP A 54 -4.39 19.27 -9.49
C TRP A 54 -5.25 20.01 -8.47
N LYS A 55 -5.59 19.36 -7.35
CA LYS A 55 -6.38 19.93 -6.25
C LYS A 55 -5.58 19.91 -4.96
N PHE A 56 -5.51 21.06 -4.30
CA PHE A 56 -4.87 21.18 -3.00
C PHE A 56 -5.90 21.09 -1.88
N ILE A 57 -5.54 20.43 -0.78
CA ILE A 57 -6.40 20.31 0.39
C ILE A 57 -6.49 21.67 1.07
N PRO A 58 -7.71 22.14 1.40
CA PRO A 58 -7.88 23.42 2.08
C PRO A 58 -7.14 23.44 3.44
N PRO A 59 -6.49 24.57 3.79
CA PRO A 59 -5.92 24.75 5.12
C PRO A 59 -7.07 24.74 6.14
N GLY A 60 -7.17 23.66 6.92
CA GLY A 60 -8.27 23.45 7.87
C GLY A 60 -9.01 22.11 7.72
N ALA A 61 -8.69 21.30 6.70
CA ALA A 61 -9.25 19.95 6.51
C ALA A 61 -8.20 18.83 6.70
N PRO A 62 -7.54 18.71 7.88
CA PRO A 62 -6.48 17.73 8.12
C PRO A 62 -6.99 16.28 8.05
N ASN A 63 -8.29 16.07 8.23
CA ASN A 63 -8.93 14.76 8.09
C ASN A 63 -8.92 14.23 6.65
N MET A 64 -8.89 15.10 5.63
CA MET A 64 -8.84 14.66 4.24
C MET A 64 -7.57 13.85 3.97
N GLY A 65 -6.44 14.22 4.59
CA GLY A 65 -5.16 13.53 4.40
C GLY A 65 -4.78 12.46 5.39
N GLY A 66 -5.46 12.38 6.52
CA GLY A 66 -5.09 11.45 7.59
C GLY A 66 -5.06 9.98 7.16
N ALA A 67 -5.87 9.56 6.19
CA ALA A 67 -5.90 8.17 5.72
C ALA A 67 -4.61 7.77 4.97
N TRP A 68 -4.21 8.53 3.95
CA TRP A 68 -2.97 8.23 3.23
C TRP A 68 -1.74 8.54 4.06
N GLU A 69 -1.78 9.54 4.95
CA GLU A 69 -0.66 9.83 5.86
C GLU A 69 -0.37 8.66 6.80
N ARG A 70 -1.42 8.06 7.38
CA ARG A 70 -1.29 6.85 8.21
C ARG A 70 -0.75 5.68 7.40
N LEU A 71 -1.23 5.49 6.17
CA LEU A 71 -0.73 4.44 5.30
C LEU A 71 0.76 4.66 4.96
N VAL A 72 1.14 5.87 4.53
CA VAL A 72 2.54 6.24 4.23
C VAL A 72 3.43 6.05 5.46
N ARG A 73 2.94 6.39 6.66
CA ARG A 73 3.66 6.15 7.91
C ARG A 73 3.92 4.66 8.13
N SER A 74 2.91 3.80 7.97
CA SER A 74 3.06 2.34 8.12
C SER A 74 4.11 1.77 7.16
N ILE A 75 4.12 2.23 5.91
CA ILE A 75 5.08 1.81 4.88
C ILE A 75 6.49 2.25 5.25
N LYS A 76 6.66 3.52 5.65
CA LYS A 76 7.97 4.06 6.05
C LYS A 76 8.54 3.32 7.26
N THR A 77 7.72 3.06 8.28
CA THR A 77 8.14 2.30 9.46
C THR A 77 8.57 0.88 9.08
N ALA A 78 7.80 0.20 8.23
CA ALA A 78 8.14 -1.13 7.75
C ALA A 78 9.42 -1.16 6.91
N LEU A 79 9.60 -0.20 5.98
CA LEU A 79 10.82 -0.08 5.18
C LEU A 79 12.04 0.23 6.06
N ALA A 80 11.93 1.14 7.02
CA ALA A 80 13.01 1.46 7.95
C ALA A 80 13.42 0.23 8.78
N ALA A 81 12.44 -0.54 9.27
CA ALA A 81 12.69 -1.78 10.00
C ALA A 81 13.28 -2.90 9.12
N THR A 82 12.94 -2.92 7.82
CA THR A 82 13.42 -3.90 6.85
C THR A 82 14.86 -3.62 6.41
N LEU A 83 15.16 -2.35 6.11
CA LEU A 83 16.45 -1.91 5.61
C LEU A 83 17.47 -1.71 6.76
N ARG A 84 17.04 -1.31 7.96
CA ARG A 84 17.91 -0.99 9.11
C ARG A 84 19.12 -0.16 8.66
N GLU A 85 20.35 -0.58 8.98
CA GLU A 85 21.61 0.06 8.56
C GLU A 85 22.15 -0.47 7.22
N ARG A 86 21.40 -1.33 6.51
CA ARG A 86 21.82 -1.87 5.22
C ARG A 86 21.36 -0.95 4.10
N SER A 87 22.31 -0.51 3.29
CA SER A 87 22.06 0.21 2.03
C SER A 87 22.13 -0.78 0.86
N PRO A 88 21.00 -1.37 0.41
CA PRO A 88 21.00 -2.23 -0.76
C PRO A 88 21.42 -1.43 -2.01
N ARG A 89 21.92 -2.15 -3.03
CA ARG A 89 22.19 -1.57 -4.35
C ARG A 89 20.91 -0.95 -4.93
N GLU A 90 21.06 0.06 -5.78
CA GLU A 90 19.94 0.80 -6.37
C GLU A 90 18.90 -0.13 -7.04
N GLU A 91 19.37 -1.10 -7.84
CA GLU A 91 18.50 -2.09 -8.49
C GLU A 91 17.68 -2.92 -7.49
N VAL A 92 18.31 -3.35 -6.40
CA VAL A 92 17.67 -4.13 -5.33
C VAL A 92 16.65 -3.27 -4.58
N LEU A 93 17.01 -2.01 -4.26
CA LEU A 93 16.10 -1.07 -3.61
C LEU A 93 14.89 -0.77 -4.51
N HIS A 94 15.12 -0.53 -5.80
CA HIS A 94 14.07 -0.24 -6.75
C HIS A 94 13.10 -1.42 -6.86
N THR A 95 13.61 -2.64 -6.96
CA THR A 95 12.80 -3.86 -6.99
C THR A 95 12.00 -4.04 -5.71
N LEU A 96 12.63 -3.87 -4.54
CA LEU A 96 11.95 -3.93 -3.25
C LEU A 96 10.79 -2.92 -3.16
N LEU A 97 10.98 -1.69 -3.65
CA LEU A 97 9.91 -0.68 -3.63
C LEU A 97 8.73 -1.08 -4.50
N LEU A 98 8.96 -1.76 -5.63
CA LEU A 98 7.90 -2.28 -6.49
C LEU A 98 7.15 -3.44 -5.83
N GLU A 99 7.87 -4.36 -5.18
CA GLU A 99 7.27 -5.47 -4.42
C GLU A 99 6.49 -4.96 -3.22
N ALA A 100 7.02 -3.98 -2.48
CA ALA A 100 6.31 -3.31 -1.39
C ALA A 100 5.05 -2.60 -1.87
N GLU A 101 5.11 -1.89 -3.01
CA GLU A 101 3.92 -1.29 -3.63
C GLU A 101 2.88 -2.36 -3.99
N HIS A 102 3.32 -3.49 -4.55
CA HIS A 102 2.43 -4.59 -4.90
C HIS A 102 1.74 -5.15 -3.66
N ILE A 103 2.50 -5.49 -2.61
CA ILE A 103 2.02 -5.99 -1.32
C ILE A 103 0.95 -5.06 -0.73
N VAL A 104 1.25 -3.75 -0.67
CA VAL A 104 0.33 -2.76 -0.11
C VAL A 104 -0.97 -2.67 -0.93
N ASN A 105 -0.90 -2.85 -2.24
CA ASN A 105 -2.07 -2.79 -3.13
C ASN A 105 -2.82 -4.11 -3.27
N SER A 106 -2.27 -5.22 -2.77
CA SER A 106 -2.98 -6.50 -2.62
C SER A 106 -3.78 -6.58 -1.32
N ARG A 107 -3.76 -5.53 -0.49
CA ARG A 107 -4.52 -5.49 0.76
C ARG A 107 -6.04 -5.49 0.49
N PRO A 108 -6.84 -6.22 1.28
CA PRO A 108 -8.30 -6.15 1.19
C PRO A 108 -8.80 -4.76 1.64
N LEU A 109 -9.78 -4.22 0.90
CA LEU A 109 -10.52 -2.99 1.20
C LEU A 109 -11.83 -3.27 1.95
N THR A 110 -12.39 -4.46 1.74
CA THR A 110 -13.61 -4.92 2.39
C THR A 110 -13.29 -6.04 3.37
N GLU A 111 -14.14 -6.20 4.39
CA GLU A 111 -14.15 -7.45 5.15
C GLU A 111 -14.44 -8.60 4.17
N VAL A 112 -13.67 -9.67 4.28
CA VAL A 112 -13.85 -10.88 3.48
C VAL A 112 -14.54 -11.87 4.40
N ASP A 113 -15.71 -12.34 3.99
CA ASP A 113 -16.42 -13.39 4.71
C ASP A 113 -15.57 -14.66 4.72
N ILE A 114 -15.54 -15.34 5.88
CA ILE A 114 -14.73 -16.54 6.10
C ILE A 114 -15.25 -17.73 5.25
N GLU A 115 -16.48 -17.65 4.77
CA GLU A 115 -17.08 -18.61 3.85
C GLU A 115 -17.80 -17.91 2.69
N PRO A 116 -17.68 -18.42 1.45
CA PRO A 116 -16.84 -19.54 1.02
C PRO A 116 -15.37 -19.13 0.84
N ALA A 117 -14.45 -20.10 0.92
CA ALA A 117 -12.99 -19.93 0.76
C ALA A 117 -12.56 -19.31 -0.59
N GLU A 118 -13.50 -19.14 -1.52
CA GLU A 118 -13.32 -18.54 -2.85
C GLU A 118 -13.68 -17.04 -2.89
N ALA A 119 -14.21 -16.47 -1.81
CA ALA A 119 -14.52 -15.05 -1.75
C ALA A 119 -13.24 -14.23 -1.72
N GLU A 120 -12.78 -13.79 -2.89
CA GLU A 120 -11.66 -12.87 -2.99
C GLU A 120 -12.09 -11.46 -2.54
N GLY A 121 -11.40 -10.93 -1.53
CA GLY A 121 -11.63 -9.57 -1.07
C GLY A 121 -11.31 -8.53 -2.14
N LEU A 122 -12.11 -7.48 -2.22
CA LEU A 122 -11.82 -6.37 -3.13
C LEU A 122 -10.53 -5.67 -2.68
N THR A 123 -9.55 -5.53 -3.58
CA THR A 123 -8.23 -4.93 -3.29
C THR A 123 -7.99 -3.70 -4.17
N PRO A 124 -7.09 -2.77 -3.79
CA PRO A 124 -6.67 -1.68 -4.69
C PRO A 124 -6.19 -2.17 -6.06
N ASN A 125 -5.51 -3.32 -6.12
CA ASN A 125 -5.05 -3.89 -7.39
C ASN A 125 -6.20 -4.16 -8.38
N HIS A 126 -7.41 -4.54 -7.91
CA HIS A 126 -8.56 -4.67 -8.79
C HIS A 126 -8.85 -3.38 -9.56
N PHE A 127 -8.74 -2.23 -8.90
CA PHE A 127 -8.96 -0.92 -9.53
C PHE A 127 -7.75 -0.45 -10.35
N LEU A 128 -6.54 -0.78 -9.90
CA LEU A 128 -5.29 -0.24 -10.47
C LEU A 128 -4.74 -1.07 -11.64
N ILE A 129 -5.02 -2.37 -11.69
CA ILE A 129 -4.54 -3.31 -12.73
C ILE A 129 -5.64 -4.22 -13.27
N GLY A 130 -6.89 -4.12 -12.79
CA GLY A 130 -8.00 -4.94 -13.26
C GLY A 130 -8.05 -6.35 -12.67
N ARG A 131 -7.19 -6.67 -11.68
CA ARG A 131 -7.15 -7.98 -11.02
C ARG A 131 -6.64 -7.85 -9.58
N SER A 132 -7.12 -8.68 -8.67
CA SER A 132 -6.61 -8.86 -7.31
C SER A 132 -5.12 -9.17 -7.23
N CYS A 133 -4.64 -9.91 -8.24
CA CYS A 133 -3.42 -10.69 -8.25
C CYS A 133 -3.55 -11.96 -7.40
N GLY A 134 -3.91 -13.09 -8.05
CA GLY A 134 -3.74 -14.45 -7.53
C GLY A 134 -2.28 -14.92 -7.51
N ALA A 135 -1.32 -14.02 -7.27
CA ALA A 135 0.02 -14.46 -6.94
C ALA A 135 -0.05 -14.98 -5.51
N ALA A 136 0.12 -16.31 -5.38
CA ALA A 136 0.35 -17.00 -4.12
C ALA A 136 1.05 -16.07 -3.15
N ALA A 137 0.52 -15.98 -1.92
CA ALA A 137 1.17 -15.34 -0.80
C ALA A 137 2.68 -15.46 -1.00
N ALA A 138 3.41 -14.35 -0.96
CA ALA A 138 4.87 -14.39 -0.86
C ALA A 138 5.16 -15.29 0.36
N GLY A 139 5.40 -16.56 0.08
CA GLY A 139 4.91 -17.65 0.88
C GLY A 139 6.04 -18.61 1.01
N HIS A 140 6.83 -18.36 2.06
CA HIS A 140 7.91 -19.18 2.54
C HIS A 140 9.02 -19.46 1.51
N PHE A 141 10.03 -18.60 1.49
CA PHE A 141 11.27 -18.87 0.76
C PHE A 141 12.32 -19.41 1.74
N ASP A 142 12.59 -20.70 1.63
CA ASP A 142 13.48 -21.48 2.51
C ASP A 142 14.91 -20.90 2.53
N ASP A 143 15.47 -20.73 3.74
CA ASP A 143 16.84 -20.26 3.97
C ASP A 143 17.90 -21.24 3.38
N ASN A 144 17.52 -22.48 3.05
CA ASN A 144 18.45 -23.56 2.72
C ASN A 144 18.88 -23.69 1.24
N VAL A 145 18.37 -22.90 0.30
CA VAL A 145 18.75 -23.03 -1.13
C VAL A 145 19.87 -22.06 -1.52
N LEU A 146 21.05 -22.30 -0.95
CA LEU A 146 22.22 -21.42 -0.97
C LEU A 146 23.06 -21.39 -2.27
N LEU A 147 22.50 -21.62 -3.46
CA LEU A 147 23.27 -21.49 -4.72
C LEU A 147 22.43 -20.87 -5.87
N GLY A 148 22.66 -19.59 -6.22
CA GLY A 148 21.99 -18.84 -7.33
C GLY A 148 21.83 -17.31 -7.11
N PRO A 149 21.64 -16.49 -8.17
CA PRO A 149 22.17 -15.11 -8.27
C PRO A 149 21.70 -14.17 -7.16
N ALA A 150 22.65 -13.58 -6.44
CA ALA A 150 22.47 -12.95 -5.13
C ALA A 150 21.43 -11.81 -5.04
N ASN A 151 21.14 -11.10 -6.15
CA ASN A 151 20.31 -9.89 -6.10
C ASN A 151 18.80 -10.20 -5.96
N TRP A 152 18.22 -11.08 -6.78
CA TRP A 152 16.76 -11.33 -6.75
C TRP A 152 16.32 -11.99 -5.45
N ARG A 153 17.13 -12.90 -4.90
CA ARG A 153 16.87 -13.52 -3.58
C ARG A 153 16.98 -12.52 -2.45
N THR A 154 17.90 -11.56 -2.55
CA THR A 154 17.99 -10.45 -1.59
C THR A 154 16.73 -9.60 -1.66
N CYS A 155 16.20 -9.30 -2.85
CA CYS A 155 14.93 -8.59 -3.01
C CYS A 155 13.79 -9.35 -2.32
N GLN A 156 13.62 -10.64 -2.63
CA GLN A 156 12.57 -11.47 -2.04
C GLN A 156 12.62 -11.50 -0.51
N ARG A 157 13.81 -11.72 0.07
CA ARG A 157 13.98 -11.71 1.52
C ARG A 157 13.61 -10.37 2.15
N LEU A 158 13.99 -9.27 1.49
CA LEU A 158 13.62 -7.94 1.94
C LEU A 158 12.11 -7.72 1.79
N ALA A 159 11.47 -8.22 0.75
CA ALA A 159 10.02 -8.14 0.58
C ALA A 159 9.25 -8.95 1.63
N ASP A 160 9.73 -10.15 1.99
CA ASP A 160 9.14 -10.95 3.07
C ASP A 160 9.26 -10.25 4.41
N HIS A 161 10.46 -9.72 4.72
CA HIS A 161 10.67 -8.93 5.93
C HIS A 161 9.78 -7.69 5.93
N PHE A 162 9.66 -7.01 4.79
CA PHE A 162 8.76 -5.87 4.62
C PHE A 162 7.32 -6.28 4.89
N TRP A 163 6.83 -7.37 4.31
CA TRP A 163 5.48 -7.89 4.52
C TRP A 163 5.19 -8.14 6.00
N GLN A 164 6.06 -8.91 6.68
CA GLN A 164 5.90 -9.22 8.10
C GLN A 164 5.89 -7.97 8.97
N ARG A 165 6.76 -7.00 8.67
CA ARG A 165 6.83 -5.73 9.42
C ARG A 165 5.62 -4.86 9.11
N TRP A 166 5.25 -4.74 7.85
CA TRP A 166 4.13 -3.93 7.40
C TRP A 166 2.81 -4.42 8.00
N LEU A 167 2.55 -5.73 8.05
CA LEU A 167 1.38 -6.28 8.73
C LEU A 167 1.31 -5.87 10.21
N ARG A 168 2.44 -5.91 10.94
CA ARG A 168 2.47 -5.50 12.36
C ARG A 168 2.17 -4.02 12.55
N GLU A 169 2.58 -3.18 11.61
CA GLU A 169 2.32 -1.73 11.65
C GLU A 169 0.92 -1.37 11.14
N TYR A 170 0.40 -2.13 10.17
CA TYR A 170 -0.85 -1.84 9.48
C TYR A 170 -2.07 -2.37 10.24
N LEU A 171 -2.06 -3.61 10.72
CA LEU A 171 -3.22 -4.21 11.40
C LEU A 171 -3.74 -3.39 12.60
N PRO A 172 -2.89 -2.80 13.46
CA PRO A 172 -3.34 -1.95 14.56
C PRO A 172 -4.07 -0.68 14.12
N THR A 173 -3.91 -0.26 12.86
CA THR A 173 -4.63 0.89 12.29
C THR A 173 -6.05 0.56 11.87
N LEU A 174 -6.36 -0.73 11.71
CA LEU A 174 -7.70 -1.23 11.34
C LEU A 174 -8.60 -1.45 12.57
N VAL A 175 -8.02 -1.63 13.75
CA VAL A 175 -8.77 -1.89 14.98
C VAL A 175 -9.33 -0.58 15.57
N PRO A 176 -10.66 -0.44 15.75
CA PRO A 176 -11.24 0.74 16.39
C PRO A 176 -10.71 0.91 17.82
N ALA A 177 -10.44 2.16 18.22
CA ALA A 177 -9.84 2.50 19.52
C ALA A 177 -10.55 1.87 20.75
N GLY A 178 -11.84 1.54 20.64
CA GLY A 178 -12.63 0.91 21.70
C GLY A 178 -12.34 -0.58 21.97
N ALA A 179 -11.68 -1.30 21.05
CA ALA A 179 -11.36 -2.72 21.22
C ALA A 179 -10.03 -2.98 21.96
N ARG A 180 -9.31 -1.92 22.34
CA ARG A 180 -8.00 -1.99 23.03
C ARG A 180 -8.10 -2.17 24.55
N ARG A 181 -9.30 -2.33 25.11
CA ARG A 181 -9.46 -2.62 26.54
C ARG A 181 -9.20 -4.11 26.80
N PRO A 182 -8.35 -4.50 27.77
CA PRO A 182 -8.30 -5.87 28.22
C PRO A 182 -9.69 -6.26 28.73
N TYR A 183 -10.22 -7.34 28.17
CA TYR A 183 -11.47 -7.93 28.62
C TYR A 183 -11.32 -8.35 30.08
N MET A 184 -11.94 -7.61 31.00
CA MET A 184 -12.21 -8.10 32.36
C MET A 184 -13.55 -8.85 32.32
N PRO A 185 -13.60 -10.15 32.63
CA PRO A 185 -14.86 -10.87 32.66
C PRO A 185 -15.66 -10.38 33.87
N ARG A 186 -16.80 -9.72 33.64
CA ARG A 186 -17.85 -9.64 34.67
C ARG A 186 -18.66 -10.93 34.62
N ALA A 187 -18.74 -11.62 35.75
CA ALA A 187 -19.61 -12.76 35.96
C ALA A 187 -21.08 -12.35 35.71
N GLY A 188 -21.79 -13.10 34.88
CA GLY A 188 -23.25 -13.05 34.82
C GLY A 188 -23.88 -13.06 33.42
N ARG A 189 -24.39 -14.23 33.05
CA ARG A 189 -25.57 -14.52 32.21
C ARG A 189 -25.60 -13.95 30.76
N GLY A 190 -25.23 -14.84 29.84
CA GLY A 190 -26.06 -15.22 28.68
C GLY A 190 -26.39 -14.15 27.64
N ARG A 191 -25.63 -14.15 26.54
CA ARG A 191 -26.13 -14.03 25.14
C ARG A 191 -24.95 -14.26 24.19
N HIS A 192 -25.12 -15.19 23.25
CA HIS A 192 -24.18 -15.47 22.17
C HIS A 192 -23.85 -14.16 21.41
N ARG A 193 -22.61 -13.69 21.55
CA ARG A 193 -22.01 -12.67 20.69
C ARG A 193 -20.73 -13.28 20.15
N ALA A 194 -20.74 -13.62 18.86
CA ALA A 194 -19.59 -14.17 18.16
C ALA A 194 -18.37 -13.25 18.39
N ASP A 195 -17.31 -13.86 18.91
CA ASP A 195 -16.17 -13.19 19.51
C ASP A 195 -15.25 -12.64 18.41
N ARG A 196 -14.99 -11.33 18.45
CA ARG A 196 -14.15 -10.57 17.49
C ARG A 196 -12.65 -10.93 17.56
N ARG A 197 -12.29 -11.93 18.35
CA ARG A 197 -10.93 -12.43 18.53
C ARG A 197 -10.46 -13.37 17.41
N LEU A 198 -11.37 -13.90 16.59
CA LEU A 198 -11.05 -14.89 15.56
C LEU A 198 -10.46 -14.31 14.25
N ILE A 199 -10.64 -13.01 13.99
CA ILE A 199 -10.22 -12.39 12.71
C ILE A 199 -8.69 -12.30 12.56
N ILE A 200 -7.96 -12.20 13.66
CA ILE A 200 -6.48 -12.08 13.61
C ILE A 200 -5.82 -13.44 13.29
N THR A 201 -6.47 -14.55 13.63
CA THR A 201 -5.91 -15.88 13.43
C THR A 201 -6.02 -16.33 11.98
N SER A 202 -7.05 -15.90 11.24
CA SER A 202 -7.28 -16.32 9.84
C SER A 202 -6.21 -15.80 8.86
N ILE A 203 -5.66 -14.61 9.10
CA ILE A 203 -4.54 -14.07 8.29
C ILE A 203 -3.24 -14.88 8.52
N LEU A 204 -3.11 -15.53 9.68
CA LEU A 204 -1.94 -16.34 10.06
C LEU A 204 -2.07 -17.82 9.67
N VAL A 205 -3.30 -18.36 9.57
CA VAL A 205 -3.54 -19.79 9.28
C VAL A 205 -3.39 -20.10 7.78
N ALA A 206 -3.65 -19.13 6.88
CA ALA A 206 -3.37 -19.29 5.45
C ALA A 206 -1.86 -19.41 5.11
N SER A 207 -0.98 -19.23 6.10
CA SER A 207 0.49 -19.36 5.95
C SER A 207 1.06 -20.66 6.54
N ARG A 208 0.23 -21.63 6.94
CA ARG A 208 0.68 -22.87 7.61
C ARG A 208 0.33 -24.20 6.93
N GLN A 209 -0.13 -24.18 5.68
CA GLN A 209 -0.28 -25.41 4.91
C GLN A 209 0.31 -25.26 3.51
N ASN A 210 1.63 -25.43 3.43
CA ASN A 210 2.30 -26.43 2.59
C ASN A 210 3.76 -26.55 3.04
#